data_AF-A0A7U8C6J6-F1
#
_entry.id   AF-A0A7U8C6J6-F1
#
_cell.length_a   1.000
_cell.length_b   1.000
_cell.length_c   1.000
_cell.angle_alpha   90.00
_cell.angle_beta   90.00
_cell.angle_gamma   90.00
#
_symmetry.space_group_name_H-M   'P 1'
#
loop_
_entity.id
_entity.type
_entity.pdbx_description
1 polymer ?
#
loop_
_entity_poly.entity_id
_entity_poly.type
_entity_poly.pdbx_seq_one_letter_code
_entity_poly.pdbx_strand_id
1 'polypeptide(L)' 'MADKLEWDDAAKQRVDAAPFFVRKLIRHKVEKAARSQGLDRVTEALLDQVKQKQMDKQG' A
#
# COMPACT_ATOMS: atom_id res chain seq x y z
N MET A 1 15.75 -9.56 9.02
CA MET A 1 15.30 -8.37 9.77
C MET A 1 14.14 -7.80 8.99
N ALA A 2 13.00 -7.51 9.63
CA ALA A 2 11.82 -7.06 8.92
C ALA A 2 12.11 -5.65 8.36
N ASP A 3 12.31 -5.54 7.04
CA ASP A 3 12.24 -4.28 6.29
C ASP A 3 10.85 -3.68 6.49
N LYS A 4 10.62 -3.05 7.66
CA LYS A 4 9.40 -2.30 7.94
C LYS A 4 9.56 -0.97 7.22
N LEU A 5 9.03 -0.92 6.00
CA LEU A 5 8.80 0.35 5.32
C LEU A 5 8.07 1.30 6.26
N GLU A 6 8.49 2.56 6.31
CA GLU A 6 7.82 3.57 7.12
C GLU A 6 6.44 3.86 6.55
N TRP A 7 5.39 3.78 7.36
CA TRP A 7 4.02 4.10 6.91
C TRP A 7 3.63 5.48 7.39
N ASP A 8 3.23 6.34 6.45
CA ASP A 8 2.64 7.62 6.74
C ASP A 8 1.28 7.45 7.45
N ASP A 9 0.91 8.39 8.31
CA ASP A 9 -0.36 8.34 9.05
C ASP A 9 -1.56 8.37 8.09
N ALA A 10 -1.49 9.18 7.04
CA ALA A 10 -2.50 9.22 5.98
C ALA A 10 -2.66 7.85 5.28
N ALA A 11 -1.53 7.18 5.01
CA ALA A 11 -1.50 5.86 4.41
C ALA A 11 -2.12 4.79 5.33
N LYS A 12 -1.74 4.81 6.61
CA LYS A 12 -2.31 3.94 7.64
C LYS A 12 -3.81 4.12 7.75
N GLN A 13 -4.30 5.36 7.80
CA GLN A 13 -5.72 5.65 7.95
C GLN A 13 -6.55 5.13 6.77
N ARG A 14 -6.03 5.23 5.53
CA ARG A 14 -6.68 4.65 4.35
C ARG A 14 -6.71 3.12 4.38
N VAL A 15 -5.62 2.49 4.81
CA VAL A 15 -5.60 1.04 5.03
C VAL A 15 -6.58 0.66 6.13
N ASP A 16 -6.65 1.42 7.23
CA ASP A 16 -7.57 1.14 8.31
C ASP A 16 -9.04 1.33 7.89
N ALA A 17 -9.34 2.27 6.99
CA ALA A 17 -10.70 2.38 6.45
C ALA A 17 -11.14 1.15 5.64
N ALA A 18 -10.21 0.31 5.15
CA ALA A 18 -10.53 -0.88 4.37
C ALA A 18 -10.89 -2.10 5.26
N PRO A 19 -11.63 -3.10 4.75
CA PRO A 19 -11.88 -4.35 5.48
C PRO A 19 -10.60 -5.14 5.77
N PHE A 20 -10.57 -5.93 6.85
CA PHE A 20 -9.36 -6.65 7.32
C PHE A 20 -8.62 -7.44 6.22
N PHE A 21 -9.34 -8.16 5.37
CA PHE A 21 -8.77 -8.92 4.26
C PHE A 21 -8.07 -8.01 3.23
N VAL A 22 -8.69 -6.87 2.94
CA VAL A 22 -8.15 -5.85 2.03
C VAL A 22 -6.94 -5.16 2.66
N ARG A 23 -6.97 -4.84 3.97
CA ARG A 23 -5.85 -4.18 4.67
C ARG A 23 -4.55 -4.95 4.47
N LYS A 24 -4.61 -6.27 4.66
CA LYS A 24 -3.46 -7.17 4.54
C LYS A 24 -2.94 -7.25 3.09
N LEU A 25 -3.86 -7.26 2.13
CA LEU A 25 -3.57 -7.35 0.71
C LEU A 25 -2.95 -6.05 0.17
N ILE A 26 -3.50 -4.90 0.58
CA ILE A 26 -2.97 -3.57 0.25
C ILE A 26 -1.58 -3.41 0.86
N ARG A 27 -1.38 -3.71 2.14
CA ARG A 27 -0.06 -3.65 2.80
C ARG A 27 0.98 -4.38 1.97
N HIS A 28 0.73 -5.65 1.66
CA HIS A 28 1.67 -6.46 0.90
C HIS A 28 1.98 -5.88 -0.49
N LYS A 29 0.96 -5.41 -1.22
CA LYS A 29 1.17 -4.82 -2.55
C LYS A 29 1.93 -3.51 -2.49
N VAL A 30 1.58 -2.66 -1.54
CA VAL A 30 2.22 -1.36 -1.32
C VAL A 30 3.66 -1.55 -0.88
N GLU A 31 3.93 -2.50 0.00
CA GLU A 31 5.29 -2.85 0.41
C GLU A 31 6.12 -3.34 -0.78
N LYS A 32 5.53 -4.21 -1.62
CA LYS A 32 6.18 -4.68 -2.85
C LYS A 32 6.41 -3.55 -3.85
N ALA A 33 5.45 -2.63 -4.00
CA ALA A 33 5.56 -1.48 -4.91
C ALA A 33 6.58 -0.45 -4.43
N ALA A 34 6.67 -0.20 -3.11
CA ALA A 34 7.69 0.64 -2.50
C ALA A 34 9.08 0.06 -2.77
N ARG A 35 9.28 -1.22 -2.44
CA ARG A 35 10.55 -1.91 -2.63
C ARG A 35 10.97 -1.96 -4.10
N SER A 36 10.01 -2.18 -5.01
CA SER A 36 10.25 -2.18 -6.46
C SER A 36 10.63 -0.79 -7.00
N GLN A 37 10.26 0.28 -6.31
CA GLN A 37 10.60 1.66 -6.66
C GLN A 37 11.82 2.17 -5.87
N GLY A 38 12.42 1.34 -5.00
CA GLY A 38 13.50 1.76 -4.10
C GLY A 38 13.04 2.76 -3.02
N LEU A 39 11.74 2.81 -2.73
CA LEU A 39 11.18 3.64 -1.68
C LEU A 39 11.21 2.89 -0.36
N ASP A 40 11.68 3.56 0.68
CA ASP A 40 11.65 3.03 2.06
C ASP A 40 10.40 3.49 2.84
N ARG A 41 9.59 4.38 2.24
CA ARG A 41 8.39 4.96 2.86
C ARG A 41 7.15 4.75 2.01
N VAL A 42 6.09 4.28 2.67
CA VAL A 42 4.74 4.14 2.16
C VAL A 42 3.94 5.41 2.42
N THR A 43 3.63 6.12 1.35
CA THR A 43 2.77 7.31 1.35
C THR A 43 1.38 7.00 0.82
N GLU A 44 0.44 7.93 1.04
CA GLU A 44 -0.92 7.79 0.50
C GLU A 44 -0.95 7.71 -1.04
N ALA A 45 0.00 8.39 -1.71
CA ALA A 45 0.12 8.36 -3.16
C ALA A 45 0.48 6.97 -3.68
N LEU A 46 1.35 6.25 -2.98
CA LEU A 46 1.71 4.86 -3.33
C LEU A 46 0.51 3.93 -3.16
N LEU A 47 -0.26 4.14 -2.08
CA LEU A 47 -1.51 3.47 -1.82
C LEU A 47 -2.54 3.69 -2.93
N ASP A 48 -2.71 4.95 -3.35
CA ASP A 48 -3.62 5.33 -4.43
C ASP A 48 -3.20 4.70 -5.76
N GLN A 49 -1.90 4.75 -6.09
CA GLN A 49 -1.35 4.06 -7.27
C GLN A 49 -1.64 2.57 -7.27
N VAL A 50 -1.41 1.90 -6.14
CA VAL A 50 -1.64 0.46 -6.00
C VAL A 50 -3.13 0.13 -6.10
N LYS A 51 -4.00 0.99 -5.56
CA LYS A 51 -5.46 0.83 -5.62
C LYS A 51 -6.00 1.06 -7.04
N GLN A 52 -5.54 2.09 -7.75
CA GLN A 52 -5.86 2.35 -9.15
C GLN A 52 -5.44 1.19 -10.05
N LYS A 53 -4.21 0.68 -9.92
CA LYS A 53 -3.75 -0.51 -10.66
C LYS A 53 -4.59 -1.77 -10.40
N GLN A 54 -5.33 -1.81 -9.30
CA GLN A 54 -6.21 -2.94 -9.00
C GLN A 54 -7.58 -2.84 -9.63
N MET A 55 -8.13 -1.63 -9.72
CA MET A 55 -9.45 -1.39 -10.31
C MET A 55 -9.43 -1.55 -11.84
N ASP A 56 -8.28 -1.29 -12.47
CA ASP A 56 -8.07 -1.48 -13.92
C ASP A 56 -8.06 -2.96 -14.38
N LYS A 57 -7.80 -3.92 -13.47
CA LYS A 57 -7.81 -5.37 -13.80
C LYS A 57 -9.18 -6.04 -13.65
N GLN A 58 -10.25 -5.28 -13.45
CA GLN A 58 -11.63 -5.76 -13.55
C GLN A 58 -12.33 -4.99 -14.67
N GLY A 59 -11.83 -5.16 -15.90
CA GLY A 59 -12.45 -4.76 -17.15
C GLY A 59 -12.40 -5.91 -18.12
#